data_AF-A0A536WN14-F1
#
_entry.id   AF-A0A536WN14-F1
#
_cell.length_a   1.000
_cell.length_b   1.000
_cell.length_c   1.000
_cell.angle_alpha   90.00
_cell.angle_beta   90.00
_cell.angle_gamma   90.00
#
_symmetry.space_group_name_H-M   'P 1'
#
loop_
_entity.id
_entity.type
_entity.pdbx_description
1 polymer ?
#
loop_
_entity_poly.entity_id
_entity_poly.type
_entity_poly.pdbx_seq_one_letter_code
_entity_poly.pdbx_strand_id
1 'polypeptide(L)'
;MPRATNELYKGPGGTVVLPRKLFLDRADGGHLIVYPPKRVWEQSELSAVELAHWSFLVAAVGRAMIDVLPQLEGGCVNYFEAGNWALNDAAPPKGPKRAPDHRRVHMHIFGRSRTAKHPAWRWGEAPKLPDYRDRNNWGKGFRPLEAKECSAIIKRARALLEGRYAAT
;
A
#
# COMPACT_ATOMS: atom_id res chain seq x y z
N MET A 1 15.71 22.53 1.52
CA MET A 1 14.61 21.92 0.73
C MET A 1 13.73 21.14 1.70
N PRO A 2 12.46 21.54 1.93
CA PRO A 2 11.54 20.68 2.66
C PRO A 2 11.40 19.38 1.85
N ARG A 3 11.59 18.22 2.48
CA ARG A 3 11.38 16.93 1.82
C ARG A 3 9.93 16.91 1.31
N ALA A 4 9.74 16.80 -0.01
CA ALA A 4 8.43 16.49 -0.57
C ALA A 4 7.83 15.32 0.21
N THR A 5 6.65 15.51 0.77
CA THR A 5 5.97 14.46 1.52
C THR A 5 5.61 13.36 0.53
N ASN A 6 5.84 12.12 0.92
CA ASN A 6 5.42 10.95 0.15
C ASN A 6 3.89 10.71 0.23
N GLU A 7 3.17 11.63 0.89
CA GLU A 7 1.73 11.62 1.05
C GLU A 7 1.08 12.09 -0.25
N LEU A 8 0.16 11.28 -0.78
CA LEU A 8 -0.56 11.55 -2.03
C LEU A 8 -1.98 12.05 -1.75
N TYR A 9 -2.56 11.64 -0.63
CA TYR A 9 -3.92 11.97 -0.22
C TYR A 9 -4.11 11.77 1.28
N LYS A 10 -4.97 12.61 1.89
CA LYS A 10 -5.43 12.47 3.27
C LYS A 10 -6.91 12.81 3.35
N GLY A 11 -7.68 12.00 4.08
CA GLY A 11 -9.12 12.21 4.29
C GLY A 11 -9.69 11.33 5.41
N PRO A 12 -11.02 11.17 5.50
CA PRO A 12 -11.68 10.43 6.59
C PRO A 12 -11.25 8.96 6.70
N GLY A 13 -10.94 8.32 5.57
CA GLY A 13 -10.44 6.94 5.52
C GLY A 13 -8.95 6.80 5.83
N GLY A 14 -8.24 7.88 6.13
CA GLY A 14 -6.81 7.90 6.41
C GLY A 14 -5.97 8.48 5.28
N THR A 15 -4.78 7.91 5.07
CA THR A 15 -3.73 8.53 4.25
C THR A 15 -3.20 7.55 3.21
N VAL A 16 -3.10 7.99 1.95
CA VAL A 16 -2.43 7.26 0.87
C VAL A 16 -1.02 7.79 0.70
N VAL A 17 -0.03 6.91 0.64
CA VAL A 17 1.37 7.29 0.44
C VAL A 17 2.03 6.49 -0.67
N LEU A 18 3.00 7.13 -1.33
CA LEU A 18 3.99 6.49 -2.17
C LEU A 18 5.15 5.97 -1.31
N PRO A 19 5.31 4.65 -1.13
CA PRO A 19 6.34 4.11 -0.25
C PRO A 19 7.76 4.48 -0.71
N ARG A 20 8.64 4.79 0.25
CA ARG A 20 10.09 4.98 -0.01
C ARG A 20 10.81 3.66 -0.24
N LYS A 21 10.37 2.61 0.46
CA LYS A 21 10.89 1.26 0.32
C LYS A 21 9.93 0.48 -0.56
N LEU A 22 10.38 0.19 -1.78
CA LEU A 22 9.56 -0.45 -2.80
C LEU A 22 9.66 -1.96 -2.68
N PHE A 23 8.52 -2.64 -2.76
CA PHE A 23 8.46 -4.10 -2.90
C PHE A 23 8.17 -4.55 -4.32
N LEU A 24 7.74 -3.63 -5.18
CA LEU A 24 7.33 -3.87 -6.55
C LEU A 24 7.71 -2.67 -7.43
N ASP A 25 8.32 -2.93 -8.58
CA ASP A 25 8.60 -1.92 -9.60
C ASP A 25 7.30 -1.42 -10.23
N ARG A 26 7.28 -0.13 -10.62
CA ARG A 26 6.18 0.46 -11.38
C ARG A 26 5.75 -0.38 -12.60
N ALA A 27 6.69 -0.98 -13.34
CA ALA A 27 6.41 -1.66 -14.60
C ALA A 27 5.73 -3.01 -14.39
N ASP A 28 5.92 -3.63 -13.22
CA ASP A 28 5.29 -4.91 -12.86
C ASP A 28 3.95 -4.71 -12.14
N GLY A 29 3.55 -3.45 -11.89
CA GLY A 29 2.23 -3.08 -11.38
C GLY A 29 2.23 -1.91 -10.41
N GLY A 30 3.36 -1.59 -9.80
CA GLY A 30 3.48 -0.50 -8.83
C GLY A 30 2.81 -0.79 -7.47
N HIS A 31 3.09 0.07 -6.51
CA HIS A 31 2.79 -0.18 -5.10
C HIS A 31 2.48 1.13 -4.36
N LEU A 32 1.37 1.13 -3.63
CA LEU A 32 0.97 2.20 -2.70
C LEU A 32 0.68 1.63 -1.31
N ILE A 33 0.73 2.49 -0.29
CA ILE A 33 0.33 2.13 1.08
C ILE A 33 -0.83 3.04 1.50
N VAL A 34 -1.83 2.45 2.15
CA VAL A 34 -2.95 3.16 2.78
C VAL A 34 -2.89 2.96 4.29
N TYR A 35 -2.63 4.04 5.01
CA TYR A 35 -2.72 4.06 6.48
C TYR A 35 -4.16 4.34 6.92
N PRO A 36 -4.63 3.69 8.01
CA PRO A 36 -5.91 4.03 8.62
C PRO A 36 -5.90 5.46 9.20
N PRO A 37 -7.09 6.04 9.50
CA PRO A 37 -7.18 7.40 10.06
C PRO A 37 -6.54 7.54 11.44
N LYS A 38 -6.42 6.42 12.17
CA LYS A 38 -5.83 6.34 13.51
C LYS A 38 -4.71 5.31 13.52
N ARG A 39 -3.60 5.64 14.19
CA ARG A 39 -2.47 4.73 14.37
C ARG A 39 -2.83 3.62 15.36
N VAL A 40 -3.13 2.44 14.85
CA VAL A 40 -3.48 1.24 15.63
C VAL A 40 -2.54 0.08 15.35
N TRP A 41 -2.44 -0.86 16.28
CA TRP A 41 -1.62 -2.06 16.13
C TRP A 41 -2.36 -3.21 15.44
N GLU A 42 -3.70 -3.19 15.49
CA GLU A 42 -4.63 -4.17 14.91
C GLU A 42 -5.85 -3.44 14.33
N GLN A 43 -6.47 -3.96 13.28
CA GLN A 43 -7.61 -3.33 12.60
C GLN A 43 -8.86 -3.24 13.49
N SER A 44 -9.05 -4.21 14.40
CA SER A 44 -10.17 -4.25 15.36
C SER A 44 -10.15 -3.12 16.40
N GLU A 45 -9.05 -2.38 16.51
CA GLU A 45 -8.93 -1.19 17.35
C GLU A 45 -9.56 0.07 16.72
N LEU A 46 -9.98 -0.03 15.45
CA LEU A 46 -10.75 1.01 14.78
C LEU A 46 -12.23 0.89 15.18
N SER A 47 -12.89 2.04 15.35
CA SER A 47 -14.36 2.05 15.42
C SER A 47 -14.97 1.55 14.11
N ALA A 48 -16.24 1.17 14.14
CA ALA A 48 -16.95 0.73 12.93
C ALA A 48 -16.87 1.76 11.78
N VAL A 49 -17.02 3.05 12.10
CA VAL A 49 -16.94 4.15 11.12
C VAL A 49 -15.51 4.32 10.59
N GLU A 50 -14.51 4.28 11.47
CA GLU A 50 -13.09 4.36 11.06
C GLU A 50 -12.71 3.19 10.13
N LEU A 51 -13.13 1.97 10.48
CA LEU A 51 -12.88 0.77 9.69
C LEU A 51 -13.61 0.81 8.34
N ALA A 52 -14.85 1.27 8.31
CA ALA A 52 -15.62 1.41 7.07
C ALA A 52 -14.96 2.41 6.12
N HIS A 53 -14.64 3.62 6.59
CA HIS A 53 -13.98 4.64 5.77
C HIS A 53 -12.60 4.20 5.28
N TRP A 54 -11.82 3.53 6.13
CA TRP A 54 -10.52 3.00 5.70
C TRP A 54 -10.68 1.91 4.64
N SER A 55 -11.66 1.02 4.80
CA SER A 55 -11.98 -0.02 3.81
C SER A 55 -12.42 0.59 2.47
N PHE A 56 -13.23 1.64 2.50
CA PHE A 56 -13.63 2.38 1.28
C PHE A 56 -12.42 3.02 0.60
N LEU A 57 -11.51 3.64 1.37
CA LEU A 57 -10.29 4.23 0.81
C LEU A 57 -9.38 3.15 0.18
N VAL A 58 -9.18 2.03 0.85
CA VAL A 58 -8.40 0.89 0.34
C VAL A 58 -9.01 0.37 -0.96
N ALA A 59 -10.32 0.13 -1.00
CA ALA A 59 -11.01 -0.35 -2.19
C ALA A 59 -10.98 0.67 -3.34
N ALA A 60 -11.17 1.95 -3.04
CA ALA A 60 -11.12 3.04 -4.03
C ALA A 60 -9.72 3.17 -4.65
N VAL A 61 -8.65 3.10 -3.85
CA VAL A 61 -7.27 3.15 -4.35
C VAL A 61 -6.95 1.92 -5.19
N GLY A 62 -7.29 0.72 -4.72
CA GLY A 62 -7.05 -0.51 -5.48
C GLY A 62 -7.79 -0.52 -6.82
N ARG A 63 -9.06 -0.10 -6.84
CA ARG A 63 -9.80 0.03 -8.09
C ARG A 63 -9.24 1.13 -9.00
N ALA A 64 -8.84 2.27 -8.43
CA ALA A 64 -8.24 3.35 -9.19
C ALA A 64 -6.92 2.93 -9.85
N MET A 65 -6.08 2.13 -9.18
CA MET A 65 -4.88 1.57 -9.80
C MET A 65 -5.21 0.75 -11.04
N ILE A 66 -6.20 -0.14 -10.97
CA ILE A 66 -6.66 -0.95 -12.12
C ILE A 66 -7.17 -0.07 -13.25
N ASP A 67 -7.96 0.96 -12.93
CA ASP A 67 -8.60 1.81 -13.93
C ASP A 67 -7.60 2.72 -14.69
N VAL A 68 -6.47 3.11 -14.08
CA VAL A 68 -5.59 4.17 -14.63
C VAL A 68 -4.18 3.72 -15.01
N LEU A 69 -3.70 2.59 -14.49
CA LEU A 69 -2.35 2.12 -14.77
C LEU A 69 -2.36 1.19 -16.00
N PRO A 70 -1.77 1.60 -17.14
CA PRO A 70 -1.79 0.77 -18.35
C PRO A 70 -1.11 -0.58 -18.17
N GLN A 71 -0.07 -0.66 -17.33
CA GLN A 71 0.60 -1.93 -17.00
C GLN A 71 -0.29 -2.93 -16.25
N LEU A 72 -1.46 -2.51 -15.77
CA LEU A 72 -2.47 -3.36 -15.13
C LEU A 72 -3.63 -3.73 -16.06
N GLU A 73 -3.52 -3.49 -17.36
CA GLU A 73 -4.51 -3.96 -18.34
C GLU A 73 -4.66 -5.49 -18.26
N GLY A 74 -5.89 -5.96 -18.03
CA GLY A 74 -6.19 -7.38 -17.78
C GLY A 74 -5.56 -7.95 -16.50
N GLY A 75 -5.00 -7.08 -15.65
CA GLY A 75 -4.40 -7.40 -14.36
C GLY A 75 -5.36 -7.24 -13.19
N CYS A 76 -4.80 -7.22 -11.98
CA CYS A 76 -5.57 -7.04 -10.74
C CYS A 76 -4.72 -6.34 -9.66
N VAL A 77 -5.19 -6.35 -8.40
CA VAL A 77 -4.42 -5.89 -7.24
C VAL A 77 -4.41 -6.95 -6.14
N ASN A 78 -3.38 -6.92 -5.29
CA ASN A 78 -3.36 -7.63 -4.01
C ASN A 78 -3.32 -6.64 -2.85
N TYR A 79 -4.03 -7.00 -1.78
CA TYR A 79 -4.08 -6.27 -0.52
C TYR A 79 -3.32 -7.07 0.52
N PHE A 80 -2.35 -6.45 1.18
CA PHE A 80 -1.55 -7.12 2.19
C PHE A 80 -1.22 -6.18 3.34
N GLU A 81 -1.59 -6.57 4.56
CA GLU A 81 -1.11 -5.93 5.79
C GLU A 81 0.22 -6.60 6.16
N ALA A 82 1.30 -5.82 6.25
CA ALA A 82 2.66 -6.35 6.42
C ALA A 82 3.37 -5.84 7.69
N GLY A 83 2.63 -5.51 8.75
CA GLY A 83 3.17 -4.90 9.98
C GLY A 83 4.22 -5.75 10.73
N ASN A 84 4.48 -6.98 10.28
CA ASN A 84 5.32 -7.99 10.92
C ASN A 84 6.79 -7.57 11.09
N TRP A 85 7.33 -6.76 10.17
CA TRP A 85 8.73 -6.33 10.28
C TRP A 85 9.02 -5.48 11.52
N ALA A 86 8.02 -4.78 12.05
CA ALA A 86 8.16 -4.06 13.31
C ALA A 86 8.37 -5.01 14.51
N LEU A 87 8.01 -6.30 14.37
CA LEU A 87 8.12 -7.32 15.42
C LEU A 87 9.39 -8.16 15.33
N ASN A 88 10.13 -8.07 14.23
CA ASN A 88 11.40 -8.80 14.10
C ASN A 88 12.40 -8.35 15.18
N ASP A 89 13.09 -9.26 15.85
CA ASP A 89 14.03 -8.94 16.94
C ASP A 89 15.18 -8.01 16.52
N ALA A 90 15.55 -7.99 15.24
CA ALA A 90 16.53 -7.08 14.69
C ALA A 90 15.95 -5.71 14.26
N ALA A 91 14.64 -5.50 14.37
CA ALA A 91 13.99 -4.20 14.20
C ALA A 91 14.13 -3.33 15.46
N PRO A 92 14.43 -2.02 15.33
CA PRO A 92 14.46 -1.13 16.48
C PRO A 92 13.09 -0.98 17.17
N PRO A 93 13.03 -0.98 18.51
CA PRO A 93 14.11 -1.36 19.43
C PRO A 93 14.42 -2.86 19.34
N LYS A 94 15.72 -3.21 19.36
CA LYS A 94 16.17 -4.61 19.23
C LYS A 94 15.67 -5.46 20.40
N GLY A 95 15.44 -6.75 20.14
CA GLY A 95 14.96 -7.74 21.09
C GLY A 95 13.48 -8.10 20.93
N PRO A 96 12.95 -9.00 21.77
CA PRO A 96 11.58 -9.48 21.71
C PRO A 96 10.56 -8.33 21.80
N LYS A 97 9.49 -8.42 21.00
CA LYS A 97 8.47 -7.36 20.90
C LYS A 97 7.07 -7.93 20.99
N ARG A 98 6.19 -7.21 21.70
CA ARG A 98 4.76 -7.49 21.72
C ARG A 98 4.05 -6.73 20.60
N ALA A 99 3.09 -7.37 19.94
CA ALA A 99 2.36 -6.78 18.83
C ALA A 99 1.68 -5.44 19.17
N PRO A 100 0.97 -5.31 20.31
CA PRO A 100 0.31 -4.05 20.69
C PRO A 100 1.25 -2.85 20.78
N ASP A 101 2.48 -3.08 21.25
CA ASP A 101 3.44 -2.02 21.53
C ASP A 101 4.14 -1.53 20.24
N HIS A 102 4.39 -2.44 19.29
CA HIS A 102 5.30 -2.17 18.15
C HIS A 102 4.67 -2.28 16.75
N ARG A 103 3.73 -3.22 16.51
CA ARG A 103 3.11 -3.38 15.19
C ARG A 103 2.22 -2.20 14.89
N ARG A 104 2.15 -1.76 13.64
CA ARG A 104 1.23 -0.70 13.20
C ARG A 104 0.58 -1.08 11.89
N VAL A 105 -0.75 -0.98 11.87
CA VAL A 105 -1.58 -1.32 10.71
C VAL A 105 -1.29 -0.38 9.55
N HIS A 106 -1.12 -0.97 8.37
CA HIS A 106 -1.11 -0.28 7.08
C HIS A 106 -1.38 -1.29 5.97
N MET A 107 -2.18 -0.90 4.98
CA MET A 107 -2.50 -1.75 3.85
C MET A 107 -1.57 -1.47 2.69
N HIS A 108 -0.80 -2.45 2.27
CA HIS A 108 -0.12 -2.43 0.98
C HIS A 108 -1.11 -2.78 -0.13
N ILE A 109 -1.11 -1.98 -1.19
CA ILE A 109 -1.85 -2.25 -2.41
C ILE A 109 -0.84 -2.44 -3.53
N PHE A 110 -0.75 -3.68 -4.02
CA PHE A 110 0.17 -4.06 -5.08
C PHE A 110 -0.58 -4.28 -6.38
N GLY A 111 -0.20 -3.57 -7.43
CA GLY A 111 -0.65 -3.90 -8.78
C GLY A 111 -0.10 -5.26 -9.21
N ARG A 112 -0.89 -6.04 -9.93
CA ARG A 112 -0.50 -7.32 -10.50
C ARG A 112 -0.61 -7.25 -12.02
N SER A 113 0.52 -7.02 -12.67
CA SER A 113 0.61 -7.04 -14.13
C SER A 113 0.69 -8.48 -14.66
N ARG A 114 -0.01 -8.76 -15.77
CA ARG A 114 0.14 -10.02 -16.51
C ARG A 114 1.54 -10.22 -17.07
N THR A 115 2.25 -9.12 -17.31
CA THR A 115 3.59 -9.11 -17.91
C THR A 115 4.68 -8.84 -16.87
N ALA A 116 4.39 -9.04 -15.58
CA ALA A 116 5.36 -8.83 -14.51
C ALA A 116 6.62 -9.66 -14.74
N LYS A 117 7.79 -9.00 -14.70
CA LYS A 117 9.09 -9.61 -15.00
C LYS A 117 9.81 -10.09 -13.75
N HIS A 118 9.58 -9.46 -12.60
CA HIS A 118 10.27 -9.82 -11.38
C HIS A 118 9.86 -11.24 -10.92
N PRO A 119 10.81 -12.16 -10.62
CA PRO A 119 10.51 -13.54 -10.24
C PRO A 119 9.59 -13.68 -9.03
N ALA A 120 9.65 -12.71 -8.10
CA ALA A 120 8.80 -12.68 -6.92
C ALA A 120 7.34 -12.22 -7.18
N TRP A 121 7.05 -11.75 -8.39
CA TRP A 121 5.76 -11.13 -8.77
C TRP A 121 5.10 -11.77 -9.99
N ARG A 122 5.60 -12.91 -10.46
CA ARG A 122 5.09 -13.62 -11.64
C ARG A 122 3.57 -13.74 -11.62
N TRP A 123 2.95 -13.53 -12.77
CA TRP A 123 1.50 -13.65 -12.92
C TRP A 123 1.02 -15.05 -12.52
N GLY A 124 -0.12 -15.13 -11.84
CA GLY A 124 -0.70 -16.37 -11.32
C GLY A 124 -0.11 -16.85 -9.98
N GLU A 125 1.07 -16.36 -9.59
CA GLU A 125 1.71 -16.72 -8.32
C GLU A 125 1.37 -15.74 -7.19
N ALA A 126 1.43 -16.23 -5.95
CA ALA A 126 1.43 -15.36 -4.78
C ALA A 126 2.72 -14.52 -4.73
N PRO A 127 2.65 -13.23 -4.33
CA PRO A 127 3.85 -12.41 -4.16
C PRO A 127 4.80 -12.99 -3.12
N LYS A 128 6.10 -12.93 -3.40
CA LYS A 128 7.14 -13.27 -2.43
C LYS A 128 7.80 -11.98 -1.95
N LEU A 129 7.63 -11.65 -0.67
CA LEU A 129 8.25 -10.48 -0.06
C LEU A 129 9.60 -10.85 0.57
N PRO A 130 10.55 -9.91 0.68
CA PRO A 130 11.88 -10.21 1.22
C PRO A 130 11.81 -10.58 2.70
N ASP A 131 12.81 -11.35 3.12
CA ASP A 131 13.12 -11.46 4.54
C ASP A 131 13.49 -10.09 5.13
N TYR A 132 13.27 -9.93 6.44
CA TYR A 132 13.61 -8.70 7.14
C TYR A 132 15.08 -8.29 6.95
N ARG A 133 16.00 -9.26 6.86
CA ARG A 133 17.43 -9.00 6.67
C ARG A 133 17.74 -8.34 5.32
N ASP A 134 16.97 -8.65 4.28
CA ASP A 134 17.21 -8.19 2.91
C ASP A 134 16.39 -6.95 2.53
N ARG A 135 15.51 -6.48 3.43
CA ARG A 135 14.56 -5.38 3.18
C ARG A 135 15.14 -4.09 2.61
N ASN A 136 16.41 -3.79 2.89
CA ASN A 136 17.04 -2.56 2.42
C ASN A 136 17.59 -2.68 1.00
N ASN A 137 17.88 -3.90 0.56
CA ASN A 137 18.45 -4.18 -0.77
C ASN A 137 17.40 -4.71 -1.75
N TRP A 138 16.29 -5.27 -1.27
CA TRP A 138 15.26 -5.87 -2.11
C TRP A 138 14.77 -4.98 -3.25
N GLY A 139 14.38 -3.75 -2.92
CA GLY A 139 13.85 -2.80 -3.90
C GLY A 139 14.92 -2.07 -4.70
N LYS A 140 16.19 -2.48 -4.63
CA LYS A 140 17.28 -1.78 -5.32
C LYS A 140 17.06 -1.92 -6.84
N GLY A 141 16.96 -0.78 -7.51
CA GLY A 141 16.66 -0.72 -8.95
C GLY A 141 15.16 -0.66 -9.28
N PHE A 142 14.27 -0.84 -8.29
CA PHE A 142 12.86 -0.58 -8.51
C PHE A 142 12.61 0.92 -8.59
N ARG A 143 11.70 1.29 -9.48
CA ARG A 143 11.24 2.65 -9.70
C ARG A 143 9.84 2.80 -9.08
N PRO A 144 9.59 3.91 -8.35
CA PRO A 144 8.26 4.18 -7.83
C PRO A 144 7.30 4.55 -8.96
N LEU A 145 6.01 4.58 -8.63
CA LEU A 145 5.03 5.26 -9.49
C LEU A 145 5.44 6.72 -9.69
N GLU A 146 5.17 7.22 -10.90
CA GLU A 146 5.46 8.59 -11.31
C GLU A 146 4.40 9.54 -10.76
N ALA A 147 4.75 10.82 -10.65
CA ALA A 147 3.83 11.85 -10.18
C ALA A 147 2.49 11.85 -10.96
N LYS A 148 2.54 11.71 -12.30
CA LYS A 148 1.33 11.67 -13.14
C LYS A 148 0.43 10.46 -12.84
N GLU A 149 1.02 9.31 -12.57
CA GLU A 149 0.27 8.09 -12.22
C GLU A 149 -0.36 8.25 -10.84
N CYS A 150 0.41 8.73 -9.86
CA CYS A 150 -0.09 9.02 -8.53
C CYS A 150 -1.27 10.02 -8.58
N SER A 151 -1.14 11.11 -9.32
CA SER A 151 -2.22 12.10 -9.50
C SER A 151 -3.46 11.48 -10.15
N ALA A 152 -3.30 10.65 -11.18
CA ALA A 152 -4.42 9.96 -11.84
C ALA A 152 -5.13 8.97 -10.90
N ILE A 153 -4.36 8.19 -10.12
CA ILE A 153 -4.89 7.25 -9.12
C ILE A 153 -5.70 8.02 -8.08
N ILE A 154 -5.14 9.09 -7.50
CA ILE A 154 -5.85 9.87 -6.47
C ILE A 154 -7.10 10.53 -7.03
N LYS A 155 -7.04 11.12 -8.23
CA LYS A 155 -8.23 11.69 -8.89
C LYS A 155 -9.34 10.65 -9.04
N ARG A 156 -9.00 9.45 -9.52
CA ARG A 156 -9.97 8.37 -9.71
C ARG A 156 -10.49 7.81 -8.39
N ALA A 157 -9.62 7.62 -7.40
CA ALA A 157 -10.01 7.15 -6.07
C ALA A 157 -10.99 8.12 -5.40
N ARG A 158 -10.76 9.43 -5.50
CA ARG A 158 -11.70 10.45 -4.99
C ARG A 158 -13.07 10.36 -5.65
N ALA A 159 -13.12 10.25 -6.98
CA ALA A 159 -14.39 10.09 -7.69
C ALA A 159 -15.14 8.80 -7.26
N LEU A 160 -14.41 7.72 -6.96
CA LEU A 160 -15.01 6.49 -6.44
C LEU A 160 -15.55 6.67 -5.01
N LEU A 161 -14.83 7.39 -4.14
CA LEU A 161 -15.30 7.72 -2.80
C LEU A 161 -16.57 8.58 -2.85
N GLU A 162 -16.55 9.65 -3.62
CA GLU A 162 -17.65 10.61 -3.75
C GLU A 162 -18.88 10.02 -4.46
N GLY A 163 -18.69 9.08 -5.40
CA GLY A 163 -19.79 8.47 -6.14
C GLY A 163 -20.32 7.17 -5.52
N ARG A 164 -19.44 6.20 -5.28
CA ARG A 164 -19.83 4.83 -4.89
C ARG A 164 -19.99 4.65 -3.38
N TYR A 165 -19.22 5.39 -2.59
CA TYR A 165 -19.13 5.19 -1.13
C TYR A 165 -19.65 6.38 -0.31
N ALA A 166 -20.11 7.46 -0.94
CA ALA A 166 -20.65 8.63 -0.24
C ALA A 166 -22.08 8.42 0.30
N ALA A 167 -22.76 7.35 -0.12
CA ALA A 167 -24.13 7.03 0.29
C ALA A 167 -24.21 6.12 1.54
N THR A 168 -23.07 5.85 2.20
CA THR A 168 -22.97 5.04 3.42
C THR A 168 -22.55 5.87 4.62
#